data_AF-A0A6L8EHD8-F1
#
_entry.id   AF-A0A6L8EHD8-F1
#
_cell.length_a   1.000
_cell.length_b   1.000
_cell.length_c   1.000
_cell.angle_alpha   90.00
_cell.angle_beta   90.00
_cell.angle_gamma   90.00
#
_symmetry.space_group_name_H-M   'P 1'
#
loop_
_entity.id
_entity.type
_entity.pdbx_description
1 polymer ?
#
loop_
_entity_poly.entity_id
_entity_poly.type
_entity_poly.pdbx_seq_one_letter_code
_entity_poly.pdbx_strand_id
1 'polypeptide(L)'
;LEYDSSRAGTFEPLRFMPRDKKVVLGLISSKVPTLEDSNEVKLRIEQASRYVPLENLCLSPQCGFASVFQGNPVTEEHQRAKLSLIVDVANDVWGGVQ
;
A
#
# COMPACT_ATOMS: atom_id res chain seq x y z
N LEU A 1 -4.38 0.62 6.07
CA LEU A 1 -4.29 2.05 6.48
C LEU A 1 -4.00 2.88 5.24
N GLU A 2 -4.74 3.96 4.98
CA GLU A 2 -4.54 4.82 3.79
C GLU A 2 -3.51 5.92 4.07
N TYR A 3 -2.55 6.16 3.17
CA TYR A 3 -1.46 7.12 3.38
C TYR A 3 -1.30 8.22 2.31
N ASP A 4 -2.39 8.62 1.64
CA ASP A 4 -2.37 9.34 0.35
C ASP A 4 -2.35 10.88 0.39
N SER A 5 -2.08 11.53 1.52
CA SER A 5 -2.11 13.00 1.57
C SER A 5 -1.20 13.58 2.64
N SER A 6 -0.97 14.89 2.60
CA SER A 6 -0.35 15.65 3.69
C SER A 6 -1.07 15.51 5.05
N ARG A 7 -2.30 14.97 5.05
CA ARG A 7 -3.05 14.59 6.25
C ARG A 7 -2.83 13.13 6.69
N ALA A 8 -2.24 12.29 5.85
CA ALA A 8 -1.81 10.97 6.27
C ALA A 8 -0.59 11.13 7.17
N GLY A 9 -0.78 10.93 8.47
CA GLY A 9 0.31 11.01 9.45
C GLY A 9 1.46 10.05 9.14
N THR A 10 2.50 10.13 9.96
CA THR A 10 3.65 9.23 9.91
C THR A 10 3.27 7.80 10.33
N PHE A 11 4.18 6.84 10.13
CA PHE A 11 4.02 5.47 10.61
C PHE A 11 4.24 5.31 12.13
N GLU A 12 4.58 6.38 12.85
CA GLU A 12 4.84 6.35 14.30
C GLU A 12 3.74 5.66 15.14
N PRO A 13 2.43 5.81 14.85
CA PRO A 13 1.39 5.12 15.61
C PRO A 13 1.48 3.59 15.55
N LEU A 14 2.18 3.03 14.55
CA LEU A 14 2.38 1.57 14.45
C LEU A 14 3.16 1.00 15.64
N ARG A 15 3.91 1.82 16.40
CA ARG A 15 4.59 1.40 17.64
C ARG A 15 3.64 0.85 18.72
N PHE A 16 2.36 1.17 18.62
CA PHE A 16 1.32 0.71 19.54
C PHE A 16 0.59 -0.55 19.06
N MET A 17 0.91 -1.07 17.86
CA MET A 17 0.29 -2.28 17.35
C MET A 17 0.73 -3.51 18.14
N PRO A 18 -0.18 -4.47 18.43
CA PRO A 18 0.19 -5.75 19.02
C PRO A 18 1.20 -6.49 18.11
N ARG A 19 2.24 -7.06 18.72
CA ARG A 19 3.36 -7.68 17.99
C ARG A 19 3.00 -8.95 17.22
N ASP A 20 1.89 -9.60 17.57
CA ASP A 20 1.38 -10.83 16.97
C ASP A 20 0.43 -10.57 15.79
N LYS A 21 0.25 -9.30 15.38
CA LYS A 21 -0.68 -8.92 14.32
C LYS A 21 0.07 -8.45 13.07
N LYS A 22 -0.54 -8.75 11.91
CA LYS A 22 -0.13 -8.20 10.63
C LYS A 22 -0.76 -6.84 10.38
N VAL A 23 -0.04 -5.97 9.69
CA VAL A 23 -0.50 -4.64 9.30
C VAL A 23 -0.50 -4.53 7.78
N VAL A 24 -1.65 -4.18 7.21
CA VAL A 24 -1.79 -3.95 5.77
C VAL A 24 -1.67 -2.45 5.47
N LEU A 25 -0.63 -2.11 4.72
CA LEU A 25 -0.30 -0.76 4.28
C LEU A 25 -1.01 -0.48 2.95
N GLY A 26 -1.99 0.41 2.97
CA GLY A 26 -2.71 0.89 1.79
C GLY A 26 -1.93 2.02 1.13
N LEU A 27 -0.89 1.67 0.36
CA LEU A 27 0.03 2.65 -0.26
C LEU A 27 -0.26 2.89 -1.74
N ILE A 28 -1.12 2.08 -2.35
CA ILE A 28 -1.55 2.24 -3.74
C ILE A 28 -2.91 2.92 -3.78
N SER A 29 -3.03 4.03 -4.50
CA SER A 29 -4.28 4.78 -4.60
C SER A 29 -5.33 4.01 -5.37
N SER A 30 -6.54 4.00 -4.82
CA SER A 30 -7.74 3.41 -5.44
C SER A 30 -8.61 4.45 -6.15
N LYS A 31 -8.19 5.72 -6.12
CA LYS A 31 -9.00 6.90 -6.48
C LYS A 31 -8.47 7.65 -7.70
N VAL A 32 -7.17 7.53 -7.99
CA VAL A 32 -6.53 8.19 -9.14
C VAL A 32 -5.94 7.16 -10.11
N PRO A 33 -5.99 7.42 -11.43
CA PRO A 33 -5.51 6.48 -12.43
C PRO A 33 -3.98 6.37 -12.50
N THR A 34 -3.27 7.42 -12.08
CA THR A 34 -1.80 7.47 -12.08
C THR A 34 -1.21 6.32 -11.29
N LEU A 35 -0.23 5.64 -11.89
CA LEU A 35 0.52 4.57 -11.25
C LEU A 35 1.53 5.15 -10.25
N GLU A 36 1.68 4.50 -9.11
CA GLU A 36 2.60 4.89 -8.05
C GLU A 36 4.05 4.58 -8.45
N ASP A 37 4.98 5.39 -7.94
CA ASP A 37 6.41 5.10 -8.08
C ASP A 37 6.80 3.93 -7.16
N SER A 38 7.34 2.87 -7.75
CA SER A 38 7.68 1.65 -7.00
C SER A 38 8.76 1.88 -5.94
N ASN A 39 9.71 2.80 -6.17
CA ASN A 39 10.75 3.13 -5.19
C ASN A 39 10.17 3.91 -4.02
N GLU A 40 9.24 4.84 -4.28
CA GLU A 40 8.53 5.55 -3.23
C GLU A 40 7.73 4.58 -2.34
N VAL A 41 7.00 3.64 -2.95
CA VAL A 41 6.25 2.61 -2.21
C VAL A 41 7.19 1.77 -1.34
N LYS A 42 8.33 1.31 -1.90
CA LYS A 42 9.34 0.55 -1.15
C LYS A 42 9.93 1.35 0.01
N LEU A 43 10.24 2.63 -0.19
CA LEU A 43 10.72 3.51 0.87
C LEU A 43 9.69 3.66 2.00
N ARG A 44 8.40 3.78 1.66
CA ARG A 44 7.35 3.85 2.69
C ARG A 44 7.19 2.54 3.47
N ILE A 45 7.36 1.38 2.82
CA ILE A 45 7.40 0.08 3.50
C ILE A 45 8.59 0.01 4.46
N GLU A 46 9.77 0.47 4.06
CA GLU A 46 10.97 0.55 4.92
C GLU A 46 10.75 1.48 6.13
N GLN A 47 10.06 2.61 5.93
CA GLN A 47 9.72 3.50 7.05
C GLN A 47 8.77 2.83 8.05
N ALA A 48 7.78 2.08 7.57
CA ALA A 48 6.88 1.32 8.42
C ALA A 48 7.60 0.17 9.16
N SER A 49 8.61 -0.44 8.52
CA SER A 49 9.35 -1.57 9.09
C SER A 49 10.19 -1.20 10.31
N ARG A 50 10.44 0.09 10.54
CA ARG A 50 11.06 0.64 11.76
C ARG A 50 10.18 0.44 13.00
N TYR A 51 8.88 0.23 12.83
CA TYR A 51 7.92 0.08 13.93
C TYR A 51 7.33 -1.33 14.02
N VAL A 52 7.20 -2.04 12.90
CA VAL A 52 6.61 -3.38 12.81
C VAL A 52 7.56 -4.27 12.00
N PRO A 53 7.89 -5.50 12.45
CA PRO A 53 8.74 -6.41 11.68
C PRO A 53 8.25 -6.58 10.25
N LEU A 54 9.18 -6.62 9.28
CA LEU A 54 8.84 -6.67 7.85
C LEU A 54 7.93 -7.85 7.49
N GLU A 55 8.13 -9.01 8.13
CA GLU A 55 7.31 -10.23 7.99
C GLU A 55 5.84 -10.05 8.44
N ASN A 56 5.56 -9.02 9.24
CA ASN A 56 4.23 -8.66 9.70
C ASN A 56 3.62 -7.50 8.90
N LEU A 57 4.30 -7.00 7.86
CA LEU A 57 3.78 -5.99 6.96
C LEU A 57 3.23 -6.62 5.69
N CYS A 58 2.19 -6.00 5.13
CA CYS A 58 1.60 -6.35 3.84
C CYS A 58 1.31 -5.09 3.03
N LEU A 59 1.22 -5.20 1.71
CA LEU A 59 0.88 -4.11 0.80
C LEU A 59 -0.51 -4.33 0.19
N SER A 60 -1.30 -3.26 0.07
CA SER A 60 -2.58 -3.27 -0.63
C SER A 60 -2.88 -1.92 -1.30
N PRO A 61 -3.95 -1.84 -2.11
CA PRO A 61 -4.60 -0.58 -2.37
C PRO A 61 -5.14 0.04 -1.08
N GLN A 62 -5.37 1.35 -1.10
CA GLN A 62 -5.96 2.10 0.00
C GLN A 62 -7.36 1.60 0.38
N CYS A 63 -8.16 1.34 -0.65
CA CYS A 63 -9.53 0.84 -0.55
C CYS A 63 -9.82 -0.06 -1.77
N GLY A 64 -11.01 -0.65 -1.84
CA GLY A 64 -11.47 -1.29 -3.07
C GLY A 64 -11.70 -0.28 -4.20
N PHE A 65 -11.56 -0.72 -5.44
CA PHE A 65 -11.78 0.14 -6.62
C PHE A 65 -13.26 0.48 -6.89
N ALA A 66 -14.18 -0.12 -6.13
CA ALA A 66 -15.61 -0.17 -6.43
C ALA A 66 -16.43 1.10 -6.10
N SER A 67 -15.85 2.19 -5.60
CA SER A 67 -16.68 3.29 -5.10
C SER A 67 -15.99 4.65 -5.00
N VAL A 68 -16.43 5.59 -5.84
CA VAL A 68 -16.54 7.01 -5.48
C VAL A 68 -17.89 7.53 -5.97
N PHE A 69 -18.56 8.35 -5.15
CA PHE A 69 -19.91 8.89 -5.43
C PHE A 69 -20.00 9.65 -6.77
N GLN A 70 -18.89 10.18 -7.25
CA GLN A 70 -18.78 10.96 -8.49
C GLN A 70 -18.34 10.13 -9.72
N GLY A 71 -18.15 8.81 -9.58
CA GLY A 71 -17.56 7.94 -10.60
C GLY A 71 -16.04 7.81 -10.48
N ASN A 72 -15.51 6.58 -10.51
CA ASN A 72 -14.09 6.31 -10.31
C ASN A 72 -13.33 6.43 -11.65
N PRO A 73 -12.36 7.35 -11.81
CA PRO A 73 -11.57 7.45 -13.05
C PRO A 73 -10.64 6.25 -13.28
N VAL A 74 -10.50 5.35 -12.30
CA VAL A 74 -9.67 4.14 -12.38
C VAL A 74 -10.37 3.05 -13.22
N THR A 75 -10.10 3.05 -14.51
CA THR A 75 -10.48 1.99 -15.47
C THR A 75 -9.95 0.61 -15.07
N GLU A 76 -10.51 -0.46 -15.64
CA GLU A 76 -10.03 -1.84 -15.42
C GLU A 76 -8.54 -1.99 -15.75
N GLU A 77 -8.05 -1.34 -16.80
CA GLU A 77 -6.64 -1.33 -17.17
C GLU A 77 -5.76 -0.72 -16.07
N HIS A 78 -6.18 0.43 -15.52
CA HIS A 78 -5.49 1.03 -14.37
C HIS A 78 -5.52 0.10 -13.15
N GLN A 79 -6.65 -0.57 -12.87
CA GLN A 79 -6.75 -1.54 -11.76
C GLN A 79 -5.77 -2.69 -11.95
N ARG A 80 -5.69 -3.26 -13.17
CA ARG A 80 -4.75 -4.33 -13.50
C ARG A 80 -3.31 -3.89 -13.33
N ALA A 81 -2.93 -2.72 -13.86
CA ALA A 81 -1.60 -2.17 -13.70
C ALA A 81 -1.23 -1.94 -12.23
N LYS A 82 -2.17 -1.42 -11.42
CA LYS A 82 -1.98 -1.22 -9.97
C LYS A 82 -1.82 -2.53 -9.21
N LEU A 83 -2.60 -3.57 -9.55
CA LEU A 83 -2.44 -4.90 -8.96
C LEU A 83 -1.12 -5.56 -9.36
N SER A 84 -0.69 -5.41 -10.63
CA SER A 84 0.63 -5.86 -11.08
C SER A 84 1.76 -5.17 -10.31
N LEU A 85 1.69 -3.84 -10.14
CA LEU A 85 2.65 -3.09 -9.33
C LEU A 85 2.74 -3.61 -7.89
N ILE A 86 1.60 -3.95 -7.26
CA ILE A 86 1.59 -4.52 -5.91
C ILE A 86 2.35 -5.84 -5.88
N VAL A 87 2.14 -6.71 -6.86
CA VAL A 87 2.84 -8.00 -6.96
C VAL A 87 4.33 -7.79 -7.17
N ASP A 88 4.72 -6.89 -8.07
CA ASP A 88 6.13 -6.61 -8.37
C ASP A 88 6.85 -6.06 -7.13
N VAL A 89 6.27 -5.07 -6.46
CA VAL A 89 6.81 -4.54 -5.20
C VAL A 89 6.84 -5.60 -4.11
N ALA A 90 5.82 -6.46 -4.03
CA ALA A 90 5.80 -7.51 -3.04
C ALA A 90 6.89 -8.56 -3.27
N ASN A 91 7.18 -8.89 -4.52
CA ASN A 91 8.28 -9.77 -4.90
C ASN A 91 9.64 -9.15 -4.56
N ASP A 92 9.82 -7.86 -4.86
CA ASP A 92 11.05 -7.12 -4.54
C ASP A 92 11.34 -7.08 -3.03
N VAL A 93 10.28 -6.88 -2.22
CA VAL A 93 10.42 -6.66 -0.77
C VAL A 93 10.45 -7.96 0.03
N TRP A 94 9.62 -8.95 -0.31
CA TRP A 94 9.44 -10.17 0.47
C TRP A 94 9.92 -11.45 -0.25
N GLY A 95 10.41 -11.36 -1.49
CA GLY A 95 10.90 -12.53 -2.24
C GLY A 95 9.82 -13.38 -2.91
N GLY A 96 8.57 -12.91 -2.93
CA GLY A 96 7.44 -13.52 -3.64
C GLY A 96 6.84 -14.78 -3.00
N VAL A 97 5.69 -15.20 -3.52
CA VAL A 97 5.09 -16.52 -3.23
C VAL A 97 5.68 -17.49 -4.25
N GLN A 98 6.42 -18.50 -3.79
CA GLN A 98 6.73 -19.66 -4.65
C GLN A 98 5.46 -20.47 -4.94
#